data_AF-A0A3D1V9M8-F1
#
_entry.id   AF-A0A3D1V9M8-F1
#
_cell.length_a   1.000
_cell.length_b   1.000
_cell.length_c   1.000
_cell.angle_alpha   90.00
_cell.angle_beta   90.00
_cell.angle_gamma   90.00
#
_symmetry.space_group_name_H-M   'P 1'
#
loop_
_entity.id
_entity.type
_entity.pdbx_description
1 polymer ?
#
loop_
_entity_poly.entity_id
_entity_poly.type
_entity_poly.pdbx_seq_one_letter_code
_entity_poly.pdbx_strand_id
1 'polypeptide(L)'
;MNPPVTNPADNNITVAVACQRVYMYSTGMNTPDTGTPATDRPEILGDLVLRRRRELGLTQKQVEARSNGFLSQNYISQVERGEVSLPAFDRLDAFAAALNLSVNELKIAAGYPIVTVRVERPTETFDPWLKSIDDLSPKDFERLKAAVQEREERRQRDEHGRS
;
A
#
# COMPACT_ATOMS: atom_id res chain seq x y z
N MET A 1 0.83 -47.00 -5.13
CA MET A 1 -0.12 -46.31 -4.24
C MET A 1 0.63 -45.16 -3.60
N ASN A 2 0.38 -43.92 -4.01
CA ASN A 2 0.97 -42.72 -3.41
C ASN A 2 -0.03 -42.15 -2.37
N PRO A 3 0.42 -41.69 -1.20
CA PRO A 3 -0.46 -41.08 -0.21
C PRO A 3 -0.88 -39.66 -0.63
N PRO A 4 -2.03 -39.15 -0.14
CA PRO A 4 -2.54 -37.83 -0.49
C PRO A 4 -1.69 -36.73 0.16
N VAL A 5 -1.34 -35.73 -0.63
CA VAL A 5 -0.68 -34.49 -0.19
C VAL A 5 -1.75 -33.60 0.45
N THR A 6 -1.67 -33.40 1.76
CA THR A 6 -2.49 -32.41 2.48
C THR A 6 -1.91 -31.01 2.27
N ASN A 7 -2.70 -30.10 1.71
CA ASN A 7 -2.36 -28.70 1.47
C ASN A 7 -2.60 -27.87 2.75
N PRO A 8 -1.58 -27.23 3.36
CA PRO A 8 -1.77 -26.38 4.52
C PRO A 8 -2.09 -24.95 4.09
N ALA A 9 -3.36 -24.68 3.75
CA ALA A 9 -3.81 -23.32 3.41
C ALA A 9 -5.14 -22.90 4.05
N ASP A 10 -5.62 -23.63 5.06
CA ASP A 10 -6.79 -23.23 5.85
C ASP A 10 -6.38 -22.40 7.07
N ASN A 11 -5.79 -21.23 6.82
CA ASN A 11 -5.56 -20.23 7.87
C ASN A 11 -6.71 -19.21 7.84
N ASN A 12 -7.76 -19.58 8.55
CA ASN A 12 -8.93 -18.77 8.85
C ASN A 12 -8.51 -17.58 9.73
N ILE A 13 -8.33 -16.39 9.14
CA ILE A 13 -8.15 -15.15 9.92
C ILE A 13 -9.52 -14.48 10.03
N THR A 14 -10.20 -14.76 11.13
CA THR A 14 -11.32 -13.95 11.62
C THR A 14 -10.75 -12.64 12.18
N VAL A 15 -11.03 -11.50 11.55
CA VAL A 15 -10.78 -10.18 12.17
C VAL A 15 -12.11 -9.49 12.41
N ALA A 16 -12.38 -9.27 13.70
CA ALA A 16 -13.57 -8.62 14.20
C ALA A 16 -13.65 -7.15 13.77
N VAL A 17 -14.84 -6.73 13.34
CA VAL A 17 -15.20 -5.32 13.20
C VAL A 17 -15.27 -4.72 14.61
N ALA A 18 -14.32 -3.86 14.97
CA ALA A 18 -14.40 -3.05 16.18
C ALA A 18 -14.66 -1.59 15.78
N CYS A 19 -15.94 -1.23 15.74
CA CYS A 19 -16.38 0.15 15.78
C CYS A 19 -16.31 0.65 17.23
N GLN A 20 -16.05 1.96 17.42
CA GLN A 20 -16.25 2.78 18.62
C GLN A 20 -15.12 2.82 19.68
N ARG A 21 -14.38 3.96 19.77
CA ARG A 21 -14.39 4.84 20.97
C ARG A 21 -13.48 6.07 20.84
N VAL A 22 -14.04 7.20 21.29
CA VAL A 22 -13.39 8.47 21.63
C VAL A 22 -12.31 8.24 22.70
N TYR A 23 -11.10 8.76 22.50
CA TYR A 23 -10.11 8.91 23.58
C TYR A 23 -9.56 10.35 23.62
N MET A 24 -10.00 11.07 24.66
CA MET A 24 -9.42 12.29 25.21
C MET A 24 -8.37 11.88 26.26
N TYR A 25 -7.10 12.32 26.20
CA TYR A 25 -6.15 12.59 27.33
C TYR A 25 -4.91 13.30 26.71
N SER A 26 -4.55 14.55 27.01
CA SER A 26 -4.02 15.17 28.25
C SER A 26 -2.66 14.62 28.72
N THR A 27 -1.59 15.38 28.40
CA THR A 27 -0.33 15.66 29.13
C THR A 27 0.33 14.58 30.01
N GLY A 28 1.59 14.23 29.71
CA GLY A 28 2.55 13.73 30.73
C GLY A 28 3.79 12.98 30.23
N MET A 29 4.95 13.66 30.24
CA MET A 29 6.34 13.22 30.50
C MET A 29 7.02 12.04 29.74
N ASN A 30 8.29 12.30 29.37
CA ASN A 30 9.32 11.37 28.86
C ASN A 30 9.88 10.42 29.93
N THR A 31 10.28 9.20 29.53
CA THR A 31 11.49 8.51 29.98
C THR A 31 12.08 7.65 28.85
N PRO A 32 13.42 7.49 28.75
CA PRO A 32 14.03 6.56 27.81
C PRO A 32 14.18 5.18 28.49
N ASP A 33 13.59 4.13 27.93
CA ASP A 33 13.86 2.75 28.35
C ASP A 33 14.10 1.83 27.14
N THR A 34 15.11 1.01 27.34
CA THR A 34 15.79 0.07 26.46
C THR A 34 15.01 -1.23 26.26
N GLY A 35 14.84 -1.66 25.00
CA GLY A 35 14.83 -3.08 24.64
C GLY A 35 13.51 -3.87 24.76
N THR A 36 13.07 -4.34 23.58
CA THR A 36 12.21 -5.54 23.32
C THR A 36 10.68 -5.43 23.58
N PRO A 37 9.83 -6.22 22.88
CA PRO A 37 9.18 -5.81 21.63
C PRO A 37 7.65 -5.75 21.71
N ALA A 38 7.05 -5.12 20.70
CA ALA A 38 5.69 -5.32 20.21
C ALA A 38 4.56 -5.26 21.27
N THR A 39 4.15 -4.05 21.64
CA THR A 39 2.78 -3.88 22.13
C THR A 39 1.83 -3.95 20.94
N ASP A 40 0.87 -4.87 21.01
CA ASP A 40 -0.27 -5.08 20.11
C ASP A 40 -1.26 -3.89 20.10
N ARG A 41 -0.72 -2.67 20.11
CA ARG A 41 -1.47 -1.43 19.91
C ARG A 41 -1.34 -1.06 18.45
N PRO A 42 -2.45 -0.75 17.75
CA PRO A 42 -2.37 -0.22 16.39
C PRO A 42 -1.45 1.00 16.41
N GLU A 43 -0.39 0.95 15.60
CA GLU A 43 0.60 2.02 15.52
C GLU A 43 -0.12 3.31 15.13
N ILE A 44 -0.02 4.32 16.00
CA ILE A 44 -0.63 5.62 15.75
C ILE A 44 0.20 6.29 14.64
N LEU A 45 -0.46 6.97 13.70
CA LEU A 45 0.19 7.63 12.56
C LEU A 45 1.51 8.36 12.92
N GLY A 46 1.50 9.13 14.01
CA GLY A 46 2.67 9.89 14.45
C GLY A 46 3.87 9.01 14.76
N ASP A 47 3.66 7.88 15.43
CA ASP A 47 4.71 6.91 15.76
C ASP A 47 5.28 6.24 14.50
N LEU A 48 4.40 5.86 13.57
CA LEU A 48 4.79 5.28 12.27
C LEU A 48 5.68 6.24 11.47
N VAL A 49 5.25 7.51 11.36
CA VAL A 49 6.00 8.56 10.66
C VAL A 49 7.35 8.82 11.35
N LEU A 50 7.35 8.98 12.67
CA LEU A 50 8.56 9.24 13.47
C LEU A 50 9.57 8.10 13.33
N ARG A 51 9.12 6.86 13.54
CA ARG A 51 9.95 5.66 13.45
C ARG A 51 10.56 5.55 12.06
N ARG A 52 9.74 5.63 11.02
CA ARG A 52 10.24 5.51 9.64
C ARG A 52 11.22 6.60 9.28
N ARG A 53 10.95 7.84 9.66
CA ARG A 53 11.88 8.96 9.43
C ARG A 53 13.24 8.70 10.08
N ARG A 54 13.26 8.18 11.32
CA ARG A 54 14.49 7.84 12.05
C ARG A 54 15.24 6.66 11.44
N GLU A 55 14.54 5.62 10.99
CA GLU A 55 15.14 4.49 10.25
C GLU A 55 15.88 4.95 8.99
N LEU A 56 15.36 5.97 8.30
CA LEU A 56 16.00 6.58 7.13
C LEU A 56 17.09 7.60 7.48
N GLY A 57 17.34 7.88 8.76
CA GLY A 57 18.30 8.88 9.22
C GLY A 57 17.94 10.31 8.83
N LEU A 58 16.66 10.61 8.60
CA LEU A 58 16.20 11.91 8.11
C LEU A 58 15.82 12.86 9.24
N THR A 59 16.13 14.14 9.06
CA THR A 59 15.53 15.24 9.83
C THR A 59 14.16 15.61 9.25
N GLN A 60 13.31 16.27 10.03
CA GLN A 60 12.01 16.75 9.55
C GLN A 60 12.17 17.74 8.38
N LYS A 61 13.20 18.61 8.40
CA LYS A 61 13.53 19.50 7.28
C LYS A 61 13.88 18.75 5.99
N GLN A 62 14.54 17.59 6.09
CA GLN A 62 14.82 16.76 4.91
C GLN A 62 13.57 16.08 4.38
N VAL A 63 12.62 15.70 5.25
CA VAL A 63 11.32 15.18 4.80
C VAL A 63 10.51 16.27 4.10
N GLU A 64 10.52 17.49 4.65
CA GLU A 64 9.93 18.67 3.99
C GLU A 64 10.52 18.86 2.58
N ALA A 65 11.85 18.86 2.46
CA ALA A 65 12.53 18.98 1.17
C ALA A 65 12.15 17.85 0.19
N ARG A 66 12.03 16.59 0.67
CA ARG A 66 11.60 15.45 -0.16
C ARG A 66 10.15 15.55 -0.63
N SER A 67 9.30 16.23 0.13
CA SER A 67 7.94 16.55 -0.27
C SER A 67 7.83 17.82 -1.12
N ASN A 68 8.96 18.38 -1.59
CA ASN A 68 9.02 19.67 -2.30
C ASN A 68 8.38 20.83 -1.51
N GLY A 69 8.52 20.83 -0.18
CA GLY A 69 7.92 21.83 0.70
C GLY A 69 6.42 21.64 0.95
N PHE A 70 5.80 20.62 0.36
CA PHE A 70 4.38 20.36 0.57
C PHE A 70 4.09 20.08 2.05
N LEU A 71 4.89 19.23 2.69
CA LEU A 71 4.85 18.95 4.13
C LEU A 71 5.82 19.87 4.87
N SER A 72 5.35 20.97 5.46
CA SER A 72 6.23 21.85 6.23
C SER A 72 6.83 21.15 7.45
N GLN A 73 8.04 21.52 7.88
CA GLN A 73 8.67 20.93 9.07
C GLN A 73 7.80 21.07 10.33
N ASN A 74 7.09 22.18 10.48
CA ASN A 74 6.15 22.37 11.59
C ASN A 74 5.00 21.36 11.52
N TYR A 75 4.40 21.16 10.34
CA TYR A 75 3.33 20.19 10.15
C TYR A 75 3.80 18.75 10.45
N ILE A 76 4.98 18.37 9.97
CA ILE A 76 5.58 17.06 10.25
C ILE A 76 5.75 16.87 11.76
N SER A 77 6.23 17.89 12.48
CA SER A 77 6.35 17.86 13.94
C SER A 77 5.02 17.71 14.67
N GLN A 78 3.94 18.32 14.17
CA GLN A 78 2.59 18.15 14.73
C GLN A 78 2.07 16.73 14.53
N VAL A 79 2.28 16.15 13.34
CA VAL A 79 1.92 14.76 13.04
C VAL A 79 2.69 13.78 13.93
N GLU A 80 4.02 13.93 14.03
CA GLU A 80 4.87 13.05 14.87
C GLU A 80 4.54 13.12 16.35
N ARG A 81 3.94 14.22 16.83
CA ARG A 81 3.49 14.38 18.22
C ARG A 81 2.03 13.98 18.43
N GLY A 82 1.33 13.54 17.38
CA GLY A 82 -0.08 13.16 17.43
C GLY A 82 -1.05 14.33 17.55
N GLU A 83 -0.59 15.58 17.37
CA GLU A 83 -1.47 16.76 17.34
C GLU A 83 -2.35 16.79 16.08
N VAL A 84 -1.92 16.07 15.04
CA VAL A 84 -2.70 15.82 13.82
C VAL A 84 -2.89 14.31 13.67
N SER A 85 -4.08 13.83 14.00
CA SER A 85 -4.43 12.40 13.94
C SER A 85 -5.02 11.97 12.59
N LEU A 86 -5.67 12.89 11.87
CA LEU A 86 -6.35 12.64 10.58
C LEU A 86 -5.89 13.65 9.51
N PRO A 87 -4.69 13.50 8.94
CA PRO A 87 -4.27 14.24 7.75
C PRO A 87 -5.17 13.95 6.54
N ALA A 88 -5.36 14.94 5.68
CA ALA A 88 -5.98 14.73 4.38
C ALA A 88 -5.16 13.73 3.51
N PHE A 89 -5.81 13.09 2.54
CA PHE A 89 -5.21 12.01 1.76
C PHE A 89 -3.98 12.43 0.96
N ASP A 90 -4.01 13.63 0.38
CA ASP A 90 -2.87 14.25 -0.30
C ASP A 90 -1.63 14.35 0.60
N ARG A 91 -1.83 14.63 1.90
CA ARG A 91 -0.76 14.66 2.90
C ARG A 91 -0.23 13.27 3.20
N LEU A 92 -1.10 12.27 3.29
CA LEU A 92 -0.68 10.87 3.47
C LEU A 92 0.09 10.36 2.25
N ASP A 93 -0.33 10.73 1.03
CA ASP A 93 0.37 10.40 -0.21
C ASP A 93 1.76 11.05 -0.24
N ALA A 94 1.87 12.31 0.19
CA ALA A 94 3.16 12.99 0.30
C ALA A 94 4.07 12.34 1.37
N PHE A 95 3.54 11.90 2.50
CA PHE A 95 4.30 11.16 3.50
C PHE A 95 4.77 9.80 2.94
N ALA A 96 3.89 9.08 2.25
CA ALA A 96 4.21 7.80 1.62
C ALA A 96 5.39 7.94 0.64
N ALA A 97 5.34 8.95 -0.22
CA ALA A 97 6.40 9.24 -1.18
C ALA A 97 7.71 9.66 -0.47
N ALA A 98 7.64 10.56 0.52
CA ALA A 98 8.84 11.09 1.18
C ALA A 98 9.56 10.05 2.06
N LEU A 99 8.81 9.13 2.68
CA LEU A 99 9.28 8.14 3.66
C LEU A 99 9.32 6.70 3.14
N ASN A 100 8.98 6.49 1.86
CA ASN A 100 8.90 5.17 1.25
C ASN A 100 8.06 4.20 2.09
N LEU A 101 6.82 4.60 2.34
CA LEU A 101 5.79 3.84 3.06
C LEU A 101 4.63 3.53 2.12
N SER A 102 3.83 2.51 2.45
CA SER A 102 2.55 2.32 1.78
C SER A 102 1.56 3.39 2.23
N VAL A 103 0.87 4.00 1.26
CA VAL A 103 -0.26 4.90 1.53
C VAL A 103 -1.33 4.19 2.38
N ASN A 104 -1.53 2.88 2.16
CA ASN A 104 -2.52 2.13 2.91
C ASN A 104 -2.12 1.95 4.37
N GLU A 105 -0.84 1.74 4.67
CA GLU A 105 -0.34 1.66 6.05
C GLU A 105 -0.59 2.97 6.79
N LEU A 106 -0.30 4.12 6.15
CA LEU A 106 -0.56 5.44 6.70
C LEU A 106 -2.06 5.70 6.91
N LYS A 107 -2.91 5.28 5.97
CA LYS A 107 -4.37 5.39 6.10
C LYS A 107 -4.90 4.59 7.28
N ILE A 108 -4.45 3.35 7.46
CA ILE A 108 -4.83 2.50 8.60
C ILE A 108 -4.37 3.15 9.91
N ALA A 109 -3.12 3.61 9.97
CA ALA A 109 -2.54 4.26 11.16
C ALA A 109 -3.21 5.60 11.51
N ALA A 110 -3.75 6.31 10.50
CA ALA A 110 -4.56 7.52 10.68
C ALA A 110 -6.03 7.22 11.00
N GLY A 111 -6.45 5.96 11.04
CA GLY A 111 -7.82 5.55 11.37
C GLY A 111 -8.82 5.62 10.22
N TYR A 112 -8.35 5.67 8.97
CA TYR A 112 -9.24 5.58 7.82
C TYR A 112 -9.81 4.17 7.67
N PRO A 113 -11.13 4.03 7.42
CA PRO A 113 -11.72 2.74 7.14
C PRO A 113 -11.21 2.22 5.80
N ILE A 114 -10.39 1.17 5.83
CA ILE A 114 -10.00 0.45 4.62
C ILE A 114 -11.07 -0.59 4.29
N VAL A 115 -11.78 -0.38 3.18
CA VAL A 115 -12.57 -1.45 2.57
C VAL A 115 -11.57 -2.38 1.88
N THR A 116 -11.20 -3.45 2.57
CA THR A 116 -10.48 -4.54 1.92
C THR A 116 -11.48 -5.27 1.03
N VAL A 117 -11.57 -4.84 -0.22
CA VAL A 117 -12.22 -5.66 -1.23
C VAL A 117 -11.31 -6.87 -1.39
N ARG A 118 -11.72 -8.03 -0.87
CA ARG A 118 -11.19 -9.29 -1.37
C ARG A 118 -11.58 -9.32 -2.84
N VAL A 119 -10.69 -8.87 -3.70
CA VAL A 119 -10.65 -9.39 -5.05
C VAL A 119 -10.24 -10.84 -4.81
N GLU A 120 -11.23 -11.71 -4.67
CA GLU A 120 -11.04 -13.08 -5.12
C GLU A 120 -10.55 -12.89 -6.54
N ARG A 121 -9.23 -12.92 -6.72
CA ARG A 121 -8.67 -13.19 -8.04
C ARG A 121 -9.46 -14.43 -8.41
N PRO A 122 -10.30 -14.40 -9.47
CA PRO A 122 -10.77 -15.66 -9.99
C PRO A 122 -9.49 -16.48 -10.09
N THR A 123 -9.50 -17.72 -9.61
CA THR A 123 -8.49 -18.67 -10.04
C THR A 123 -8.71 -18.84 -11.53
N GLU A 124 -8.37 -17.80 -12.30
CA GLU A 124 -8.04 -17.86 -13.69
C GLU A 124 -6.91 -18.85 -13.66
N THR A 125 -7.30 -20.08 -13.93
CA THR A 125 -6.41 -21.09 -14.43
C THR A 125 -5.84 -20.40 -15.65
N PHE A 126 -4.72 -19.68 -15.49
CA PHE A 126 -4.02 -19.05 -16.58
C PHE A 126 -3.95 -20.11 -17.64
N ASP A 127 -4.63 -19.87 -18.77
CA ASP A 127 -4.83 -20.89 -19.79
C ASP A 127 -3.46 -21.52 -20.05
N PRO A 128 -3.34 -22.87 -20.03
CA PRO A 128 -2.04 -23.53 -20.21
C PRO A 128 -1.27 -23.02 -21.43
N TRP A 129 -1.98 -22.49 -22.43
CA TRP A 129 -1.43 -21.81 -23.59
C TRP A 129 -0.68 -20.50 -23.27
N LEU A 130 -1.16 -19.65 -22.35
CA LEU A 130 -0.46 -18.42 -21.97
C LEU A 130 0.89 -18.69 -21.27
N LYS A 131 1.01 -19.82 -20.56
CA LYS A 131 2.29 -20.24 -19.96
C LYS A 131 3.33 -20.64 -21.01
N SER A 132 2.89 -21.06 -22.19
CA SER A 132 3.77 -21.38 -23.32
C SER A 132 4.22 -20.16 -24.14
N ILE A 133 3.74 -18.96 -23.80
CA ILE A 133 4.18 -17.72 -24.46
C ILE A 133 5.65 -17.41 -24.12
N ASP A 134 6.11 -17.76 -22.92
CA ASP A 134 7.51 -17.59 -22.53
C ASP A 134 8.47 -18.48 -23.34
N ASP A 135 7.96 -19.57 -23.90
CA ASP A 135 8.71 -20.50 -24.76
C ASP A 135 8.66 -20.11 -26.25
N LEU A 136 7.98 -19.02 -26.62
CA LEU A 136 7.92 -18.58 -28.01
C LEU A 136 9.27 -18.07 -28.50
N SER A 137 9.64 -18.48 -29.71
CA SER A 137 10.73 -17.84 -30.44
C SER A 137 10.47 -16.33 -30.56
N PRO A 138 11.51 -15.47 -30.49
CA PRO A 138 11.37 -14.05 -30.74
C PRO A 138 10.61 -13.72 -32.04
N LYS A 139 10.79 -14.54 -33.08
CA LYS A 139 10.09 -14.37 -34.36
C LYS A 139 8.58 -14.61 -34.26
N ASP A 140 8.15 -15.61 -33.49
CA ASP A 140 6.72 -15.93 -33.32
C ASP A 140 6.06 -14.96 -32.34
N PHE A 141 6.81 -14.47 -31.35
CA PHE A 141 6.36 -13.40 -30.47
C PHE A 141 6.10 -12.10 -31.24
N GLU A 142 6.97 -11.71 -32.16
CA GLU A 142 6.75 -10.53 -33.02
C GLU A 142 5.55 -10.71 -33.96
N ARG A 143 5.32 -11.92 -34.47
CA ARG A 143 4.11 -12.23 -35.26
C ARG A 143 2.84 -12.11 -34.42
N LEU A 144 2.88 -12.56 -33.17
CA LEU A 144 1.75 -12.44 -32.24
C LEU A 144 1.45 -10.98 -31.90
N LYS A 145 2.48 -10.18 -31.62
CA LYS A 145 2.33 -8.72 -31.40
C LYS A 145 1.67 -8.04 -32.59
N ALA A 146 2.17 -8.30 -33.80
CA ALA A 146 1.65 -7.71 -35.03
C ALA A 146 0.17 -8.07 -35.25
N ALA A 147 -0.21 -9.32 -34.97
CA ALA A 147 -1.59 -9.78 -35.12
C ALA A 147 -2.56 -9.12 -34.10
N VAL A 148 -2.12 -8.93 -32.86
CA VAL A 148 -2.90 -8.22 -31.83
C VAL A 148 -3.04 -6.75 -32.19
N GLN A 149 -1.95 -6.11 -32.62
CA GLN A 149 -1.92 -4.71 -33.05
C GLN A 149 -2.91 -4.47 -34.21
N GLU A 150 -2.87 -5.31 -35.25
CA GLU A 150 -3.77 -5.20 -36.40
C GLU A 150 -5.24 -5.31 -36.00
N ARG A 151 -5.55 -6.20 -35.05
CA ARG A 151 -6.91 -6.38 -34.52
C ARG A 151 -7.41 -5.14 -33.78
N GLU A 152 -6.58 -4.53 -32.95
CA GLU A 152 -6.94 -3.30 -32.22
C GLU A 152 -7.11 -2.11 -33.17
N GLU A 153 -6.26 -2.00 -34.20
CA GLU A 153 -6.40 -0.94 -35.21
C GLU A 153 -7.69 -1.08 -36.04
N ARG A 154 -8.10 -2.33 -36.37
CA ARG A 154 -9.39 -2.57 -37.03
C ARG A 154 -10.55 -2.13 -36.14
N ARG A 155 -10.50 -2.48 -34.85
CA ARG A 155 -11.51 -2.07 -33.87
C ARG A 155 -11.61 -0.55 -33.73
N GLN A 156 -10.48 0.15 -33.66
CA GLN A 156 -10.45 1.61 -33.55
C GLN A 156 -10.98 2.31 -34.82
N ARG A 157 -10.73 1.74 -36.01
CA ARG A 157 -11.29 2.24 -37.28
C ARG A 157 -12.81 2.09 -37.33
N ASP A 158 -13.33 0.95 -36.90
CA ASP A 158 -14.78 0.69 -36.86
C ASP A 158 -15.50 1.56 -35.82
N GLU A 159 -14.83 1.89 -34.71
CA GLU A 159 -15.34 2.83 -33.70
C GLU A 159 -15.28 4.29 -34.16
N HIS A 160 -14.25 4.72 -34.91
CA HIS A 160 -14.15 6.08 -35.45
C HIS A 160 -14.97 6.34 -36.72
N GLY A 161 -15.31 5.31 -37.50
CA GLY A 161 -16.10 5.45 -38.74
C GLY A 161 -17.62 5.59 -38.54
N ARG A 162 -18.08 5.60 -37.29
CA ARG A 162 -19.52 5.60 -36.91
C ARG A 162 -20.00 6.93 -36.32
N SER A 163 -19.16 7.97 -36.36
CA SER A 163 -19.43 9.30 -35.79
C SER A 163 -19.67 10.37 -36.83
#